data_AF-A0AB72XPC3-F1
#
_entry.id   AF-A0AB72XPC3-F1
#
_cell.length_a   1.000
_cell.length_b   1.000
_cell.length_c   1.000
_cell.angle_alpha   90.00
_cell.angle_beta   90.00
_cell.angle_gamma   90.00
#
_symmetry.space_group_name_H-M   'P 1'
#
loop_
_entity.id
_entity.type
_entity.pdbx_description
1 polymer ?
#
loop_
_entity_poly.entity_id
_entity_poly.type
_entity_poly.pdbx_seq_one_letter_code
_entity_poly.pdbx_strand_id
1 'polypeptide(L)'
;MAVSDLSHRFEGESVGRALELVGERWTLLILREAFFGVRRFGQLARNLGIPRPTLSSRLRMLVEVGLFDRVPYSSDPERHEYRLTEAGRDLFAAIVVLMQWGDEYLPRPEGPPIKLRHHTCGEHADPRLICTHCGEEITARNVTPEPGPGFKAKLASS
;
A
#
# COMPACT_ATOMS: atom_id res chain seq x y z
N MET A 1 -13.98 14.82 -30.07
CA MET A 1 -12.83 15.40 -29.34
C MET A 1 -11.72 14.38 -29.41
N ALA A 2 -10.55 14.75 -29.94
CA ALA A 2 -9.45 13.81 -30.13
C ALA A 2 -8.89 13.41 -28.75
N VAL A 3 -8.97 12.12 -28.42
CA VAL A 3 -8.24 11.56 -27.28
C VAL A 3 -6.77 11.73 -27.62
N SER A 4 -6.08 12.68 -26.96
CA SER A 4 -4.65 12.90 -27.16
C SER A 4 -3.91 11.58 -26.95
N ASP A 5 -3.04 11.21 -27.88
CA ASP A 5 -2.26 9.98 -27.81
C ASP A 5 -1.44 9.93 -26.52
N LEU A 6 -1.71 8.94 -25.68
CA LEU A 6 -1.02 8.70 -24.41
C LEU A 6 0.02 7.57 -24.54
N SER A 7 0.48 7.24 -25.75
CA SER A 7 1.44 6.17 -26.03
C SER A 7 2.79 6.29 -25.29
N HIS A 8 3.14 7.46 -24.74
CA HIS A 8 4.41 7.73 -24.04
C HIS A 8 4.34 7.66 -22.49
N ARG A 9 3.35 6.92 -21.96
CA ARG A 9 2.83 6.96 -20.57
C ARG A 9 3.76 6.72 -19.36
N PHE A 10 4.95 6.12 -19.49
CA PHE A 10 5.52 5.39 -18.33
C PHE A 10 6.89 5.86 -17.82
N GLU A 11 7.50 6.91 -18.37
CA GLU A 11 8.77 7.42 -17.85
C GLU A 11 8.52 8.28 -16.59
N GLY A 12 8.76 7.70 -15.40
CA GLY A 12 8.57 8.40 -14.12
C GLY A 12 7.12 8.46 -13.61
N GLU A 13 6.24 7.60 -14.11
CA GLU A 13 4.86 7.52 -13.64
C GLU A 13 4.75 7.11 -12.16
N SER A 14 3.71 7.59 -11.48
CA SER A 14 3.61 7.46 -10.02
C SER A 14 3.46 6.01 -9.54
N VAL A 15 2.82 5.14 -10.33
CA VAL A 15 2.69 3.72 -9.99
C VAL A 15 4.05 3.03 -10.04
N GLY A 16 4.80 3.19 -11.14
CA GLY A 16 6.17 2.70 -11.26
C GLY A 16 7.08 3.12 -10.10
N ARG A 17 7.13 4.43 -9.76
CA ARG A 17 7.93 4.92 -8.62
C ARG A 17 7.47 4.35 -7.29
N ALA A 18 6.16 4.18 -7.08
CA ALA A 18 5.64 3.56 -5.88
C ALA A 18 6.10 2.09 -5.80
N LEU A 19 6.08 1.35 -6.92
CA LEU A 19 6.52 -0.04 -6.99
C LEU A 19 8.02 -0.23 -6.75
N GLU A 20 8.86 0.77 -7.03
CA GLU A 20 10.28 0.73 -6.61
C GLU A 20 10.42 0.63 -5.08
N LEU A 21 9.47 1.20 -4.33
CA LEU A 21 9.43 1.15 -2.86
C LEU A 21 8.64 -0.05 -2.32
N VAL A 22 7.40 -0.23 -2.80
CA VAL A 22 6.44 -1.20 -2.23
C VAL A 22 6.27 -2.47 -3.06
N GLY A 23 6.85 -2.53 -4.26
CA GLY A 23 6.74 -3.68 -5.16
C GLY A 23 7.53 -4.90 -4.68
N GLU A 24 8.40 -4.74 -3.68
CA GLU A 24 9.03 -5.89 -3.07
C GLU A 24 8.08 -6.60 -2.09
N ARG A 25 7.98 -7.93 -2.23
CA ARG A 25 7.01 -8.79 -1.55
C ARG A 25 6.90 -8.50 -0.05
N TRP A 26 8.01 -8.32 0.66
CA TRP A 26 7.97 -8.17 2.10
C TRP A 26 7.49 -6.80 2.55
N THR A 27 7.63 -5.74 1.74
CA THR A 27 7.21 -4.39 2.10
C THR A 27 5.71 -4.34 2.42
N LEU A 28 4.86 -4.82 1.49
CA LEU A 28 3.41 -4.82 1.71
C LEU A 28 3.00 -5.76 2.85
N LEU A 29 3.71 -6.88 3.05
CA LEU A 29 3.44 -7.79 4.17
C LEU A 29 3.81 -7.17 5.53
N ILE A 30 4.92 -6.42 5.61
CA ILE A 30 5.30 -5.67 6.82
C ILE A 30 4.27 -4.59 7.13
N LEU A 31 3.85 -3.82 6.13
CA LEU A 31 2.80 -2.81 6.27
C LEU A 31 1.49 -3.44 6.76
N ARG A 32 1.06 -4.56 6.16
CA ARG A 32 -0.13 -5.32 6.60
C ARG A 32 -0.07 -5.68 8.09
N GLU A 33 1.04 -6.24 8.57
CA GLU A 33 1.19 -6.56 10.00
C GLU A 33 1.11 -5.31 10.87
N ALA A 34 1.73 -4.21 10.44
CA ALA A 34 1.68 -2.94 11.16
C ALA A 34 0.26 -2.38 11.25
N PHE A 35 -0.54 -2.52 10.20
CA PHE A 35 -1.97 -2.17 10.21
C PHE A 35 -2.78 -2.99 11.21
N PHE A 36 -2.41 -4.25 11.42
CA PHE A 36 -3.01 -5.09 12.46
C PHE A 36 -2.44 -4.83 13.86
N GLY A 37 -1.66 -3.75 14.03
CA GLY A 37 -1.15 -3.30 15.32
C GLY A 37 0.21 -3.89 15.69
N VAL A 38 0.86 -4.65 14.80
CA VAL A 38 2.18 -5.23 15.08
C VAL A 38 3.28 -4.19 14.92
N ARG A 39 3.91 -3.80 16.03
CA ARG A 39 4.95 -2.75 16.04
C ARG A 39 6.35 -3.23 16.36
N ARG A 40 6.51 -4.48 16.84
CA ARG A 40 7.78 -4.98 17.37
C ARG A 40 8.49 -5.89 16.37
N PHE A 41 9.80 -5.69 16.18
CA PHE A 41 10.64 -6.49 15.28
C PHE A 41 10.46 -7.99 15.47
N GLY A 42 10.50 -8.46 16.72
CA GLY A 42 10.38 -9.89 17.02
C GLY A 42 9.02 -10.47 16.63
N GLN A 43 7.95 -9.70 16.77
CA GLN A 43 6.61 -10.12 16.35
C GLN A 43 6.51 -10.15 14.82
N LEU A 44 6.99 -9.11 14.14
CA LEU A 44 7.05 -9.06 12.67
C LEU A 44 7.82 -10.25 12.09
N ALA A 45 9.01 -10.55 12.64
CA ALA A 45 9.84 -11.67 12.21
C ALA A 45 9.11 -13.01 12.34
N ARG A 46 8.40 -13.22 13.47
CA ARG A 46 7.64 -14.45 13.73
C ARG A 46 6.42 -14.57 12.81
N ASN A 47 5.59 -13.53 12.74
CA ASN A 47 4.34 -13.56 11.98
C ASN A 47 4.59 -13.76 10.48
N LEU A 48 5.65 -13.15 9.95
CA LEU A 48 5.96 -13.20 8.51
C LEU A 48 6.85 -14.37 8.10
N GLY A 49 7.52 -15.04 9.05
CA GLY A 49 8.56 -16.04 8.73
C GLY A 49 9.72 -15.44 7.90
N ILE A 50 9.90 -14.12 7.96
CA ILE A 50 10.88 -13.38 7.17
C ILE A 50 12.28 -13.53 7.78
N PRO A 51 13.33 -13.73 6.97
CA PRO A 51 14.70 -13.70 7.47
C PRO A 51 15.02 -12.36 8.15
N ARG A 52 15.62 -12.42 9.35
CA ARG A 52 15.91 -11.23 10.17
C ARG A 52 16.75 -10.17 9.43
N PRO A 53 17.78 -10.53 8.62
CA PRO A 53 18.52 -9.53 7.85
C PRO A 53 17.64 -8.81 6.82
N THR A 54 16.75 -9.54 6.14
CA THR A 54 15.78 -8.98 5.19
C THR A 54 14.82 -8.02 5.88
N LEU A 55 14.23 -8.43 7.02
CA LEU A 55 13.35 -7.56 7.80
C LEU A 55 14.05 -6.29 8.27
N SER A 56 15.29 -6.42 8.75
CA SER A 56 16.10 -5.28 9.19
C SER A 56 16.36 -4.29 8.04
N SER A 57 16.74 -4.79 6.87
CA SER A 57 16.94 -3.98 5.67
C SER A 57 15.66 -3.26 5.24
N ARG A 58 14.53 -3.99 5.20
CA ARG A 58 13.23 -3.43 4.82
C ARG A 58 12.74 -2.37 5.79
N LEU A 59 12.77 -2.64 7.09
CA LEU A 59 12.37 -1.66 8.10
C LEU A 59 13.26 -0.42 8.09
N ARG A 60 14.57 -0.57 7.83
CA ARG A 60 15.46 0.59 7.66
C ARG A 60 15.04 1.45 6.48
N MET A 61 14.85 0.84 5.30
CA MET A 61 14.38 1.55 4.11
C MET A 61 13.04 2.24 4.35
N LEU A 62 12.08 1.54 4.97
CA LEU A 62 10.75 2.09 5.24
C LEU A 62 10.77 3.26 6.23
N VAL A 63 11.74 3.28 7.15
CA VAL A 63 11.99 4.45 8.02
C VAL A 63 12.63 5.59 7.23
N GLU A 64 13.63 5.29 6.41
CA GLU A 64 14.34 6.28 5.58
C GLU A 64 13.40 7.02 4.62
N VAL A 65 12.42 6.31 4.04
CA VAL A 65 11.45 6.89 3.11
C VAL A 65 10.21 7.47 3.81
N GLY A 66 10.21 7.50 5.15
CA GLY A 66 9.18 8.14 5.95
C GLY A 66 7.85 7.40 6.01
N LEU A 67 7.81 6.08 5.82
CA LEU A 67 6.61 5.25 6.03
C LEU A 67 6.49 4.73 7.47
N PHE A 68 7.60 4.68 8.20
CA PHE A 68 7.65 4.32 9.61
C PHE A 68 8.52 5.26 10.42
N ASP A 69 8.14 5.49 11.67
CA ASP A 69 9.01 6.00 12.70
C ASP A 69 9.57 4.85 13.53
N ARG A 70 10.87 4.91 13.84
CA ARG A 70 11.51 4.01 14.80
C ARG A 70 11.55 4.69 16.17
N VAL A 71 10.71 4.24 17.09
CA VAL A 71 10.49 4.90 18.39
C VAL A 71 10.99 4.02 19.54
N PRO A 72 11.80 4.54 20.48
CA PRO A 72 12.17 3.80 21.68
C PRO A 72 10.94 3.61 22.58
N TYR A 73 10.77 2.41 23.14
CA TYR A 73 9.71 2.09 24.10
C TYR A 73 10.22 1.52 25.42
N SER A 74 11.52 1.23 25.49
CA SER A 74 12.22 0.76 26.69
C SER A 74 13.63 1.31 26.63
N SER A 75 14.15 1.80 27.75
CA SER A 75 15.52 2.33 27.86
C SER A 75 16.50 1.32 28.46
N ASP A 76 16.02 0.27 29.15
CA ASP A 76 16.87 -0.75 29.76
C ASP A 76 16.23 -2.16 29.74
N PRO A 77 16.62 -3.06 28.82
CA PRO A 77 17.48 -2.79 27.67
C PRO A 77 16.79 -1.84 26.68
N GLU A 78 17.57 -1.14 25.86
CA GLU A 78 17.03 -0.27 24.82
C GLU A 78 16.24 -1.10 23.80
N ARG A 79 14.96 -0.79 23.63
CA ARG A 79 14.09 -1.45 22.64
C ARG A 79 13.31 -0.44 21.84
N HIS A 80 13.15 -0.76 20.56
CA HIS A 80 12.45 0.07 19.60
C HIS A 80 11.24 -0.63 19.03
N GLU A 81 10.23 0.15 18.70
CA GLU A 81 9.08 -0.25 17.93
C GLU A 81 8.95 0.61 16.67
N TYR A 82 8.21 0.11 15.70
CA TYR A 82 7.99 0.74 14.40
C TYR A 82 6.54 1.21 14.35
N ARG A 83 6.34 2.51 14.18
CA ARG A 83 5.01 3.13 14.09
C ARG A 83 4.79 3.66 12.69
N LEU A 84 3.64 3.38 12.09
CA LEU A 84 3.28 3.97 10.81
C LEU A 84 3.20 5.49 10.95
N THR A 85 3.82 6.21 10.02
CA THR A 85 3.64 7.65 9.80
C THR A 85 2.29 7.90 9.14
N GLU A 86 1.95 9.15 8.86
CA GLU A 86 0.76 9.48 8.04
C GLU A 86 0.86 8.87 6.64
N ALA A 87 1.97 9.10 5.94
CA ALA A 87 2.24 8.50 4.63
C ALA A 87 2.19 6.96 4.66
N GLY A 88 2.69 6.34 5.74
CA GLY A 88 2.57 4.90 5.96
C GLY A 88 1.12 4.43 6.12
N ARG A 89 0.25 5.24 6.76
CA ARG A 89 -1.16 4.91 6.95
C ARG A 89 -1.97 5.02 5.66
N ASP A 90 -1.65 5.96 4.79
CA ASP A 90 -2.36 6.17 3.52
C ASP A 90 -2.22 4.96 2.57
N LEU A 91 -1.19 4.14 2.74
CA LEU A 91 -1.04 2.86 2.02
C LEU A 91 -2.06 1.79 2.44
N PHE A 92 -2.85 2.01 3.50
CA PHE A 92 -3.86 1.06 3.95
C PHE A 92 -4.86 0.73 2.83
N ALA A 93 -5.34 1.75 2.10
CA ALA A 93 -6.31 1.57 1.03
C ALA A 93 -5.78 0.62 -0.05
N ALA A 94 -4.51 0.79 -0.47
CA ALA A 94 -3.89 -0.07 -1.47
C ALA A 94 -3.81 -1.54 -1.00
N ILE A 95 -3.49 -1.76 0.27
CA ILE A 95 -3.42 -3.12 0.84
C ILE A 95 -4.81 -3.76 0.92
N VAL A 96 -5.80 -3.02 1.39
CA VAL A 96 -7.18 -3.53 1.56
C VAL A 96 -7.80 -3.90 0.21
N VAL A 97 -7.61 -3.07 -0.82
CA VAL A 97 -8.07 -3.38 -2.19
C VAL A 97 -7.34 -4.61 -2.75
N LEU A 98 -6.02 -4.71 -2.52
CA LEU A 98 -5.25 -5.88 -2.96
C LEU A 98 -5.66 -7.17 -2.21
N MET A 99 -5.99 -7.07 -0.92
CA MET A 99 -6.53 -8.17 -0.13
C MET A 99 -7.86 -8.65 -0.69
N GLN A 100 -8.81 -7.74 -0.95
CA GLN A 100 -10.10 -8.08 -1.53
C GLN A 100 -9.95 -8.77 -2.90
N TRP A 101 -9.06 -8.25 -3.75
CA TRP A 101 -8.76 -8.88 -5.04
C TRP A 101 -8.18 -10.29 -4.86
N GLY A 102 -7.27 -10.49 -3.91
CA GLY A 102 -6.68 -11.79 -3.62
C GLY A 102 -7.70 -12.79 -3.08
N ASP A 103 -8.61 -12.35 -2.22
CA ASP A 103 -9.66 -13.19 -1.65
C ASP A 103 -10.67 -13.64 -2.72
N GLU A 104 -11.00 -12.77 -3.68
CA GLU A 104 -11.94 -13.06 -4.78
C GLU A 104 -11.33 -13.95 -5.86
N TYR A 105 -10.12 -13.61 -6.33
CA TYR A 105 -9.54 -14.23 -7.53
C TYR A 105 -8.48 -15.30 -7.25
N LEU A 106 -7.98 -15.38 -6.02
CA LEU A 106 -7.06 -16.43 -5.57
C LEU A 106 -7.60 -17.15 -4.31
N PRO A 107 -8.87 -17.61 -4.34
CA PRO A 107 -9.52 -18.15 -3.16
C PRO A 107 -8.87 -19.44 -2.71
N ARG A 108 -8.83 -19.63 -1.39
CA ARG A 108 -8.52 -20.91 -0.76
C ARG A 108 -9.82 -21.62 -0.37
N PRO A 109 -9.86 -22.96 -0.29
CA PRO A 109 -11.06 -23.71 0.12
C PRO A 109 -11.64 -23.25 1.46
N GLU A 110 -10.79 -22.78 2.38
CA GLU A 110 -11.18 -22.31 3.71
C GLU A 110 -11.77 -20.89 3.70
N GLY A 111 -11.71 -20.19 2.57
CA GLY A 111 -12.13 -18.80 2.43
C GLY A 111 -11.04 -17.78 2.84
N PRO A 112 -11.41 -16.49 2.92
CA PRO A 112 -10.46 -15.41 3.24
C PRO A 112 -9.94 -15.56 4.68
N PRO A 113 -8.62 -15.55 4.90
CA PRO A 113 -8.04 -15.77 6.23
C PRO A 113 -8.27 -14.59 7.18
N ILE A 114 -8.58 -13.41 6.65
CA ILE A 114 -8.82 -12.18 7.40
C ILE A 114 -10.02 -11.47 6.81
N LYS A 115 -11.02 -11.17 7.64
CA LYS A 115 -12.12 -10.26 7.30
C LYS A 115 -12.01 -9.00 8.14
N LEU A 116 -12.06 -7.85 7.49
CA LEU A 116 -12.04 -6.56 8.17
C LEU A 116 -13.44 -6.24 8.67
N ARG A 117 -13.60 -5.96 9.96
CA ARG A 117 -14.86 -5.46 10.52
C ARG A 117 -14.80 -3.94 10.58
N HIS A 118 -15.78 -3.26 9.99
CA HIS A 118 -15.90 -1.82 10.13
C HIS A 118 -16.39 -1.50 11.54
N HIS A 119 -15.59 -0.74 12.29
CA HIS A 119 -15.91 -0.44 13.69
C HIS A 119 -17.23 0.31 13.89
N THR A 120 -17.60 1.19 12.95
CA THR A 120 -18.79 2.04 13.08
C THR A 120 -20.09 1.25 12.91
N CYS A 121 -20.18 0.36 11.91
CA CYS A 121 -21.41 -0.41 11.64
C CYS A 121 -21.37 -1.86 12.14
N GLY A 122 -20.20 -2.39 12.50
CA GLY A 122 -20.04 -3.77 12.97
C GLY A 122 -20.02 -4.83 11.86
N GLU A 123 -20.32 -4.45 10.61
CA GLU A 123 -20.31 -5.35 9.46
C GLU A 123 -18.92 -5.62 8.91
N HIS A 124 -18.78 -6.67 8.10
CA HIS A 124 -17.58 -6.87 7.29
C HIS A 124 -17.45 -5.74 6.26
N ALA A 125 -16.26 -5.16 6.16
CA ALA A 125 -15.98 -4.08 5.24
C ALA A 125 -16.03 -4.60 3.78
N ASP A 126 -16.76 -3.89 2.93
CA ASP A 126 -16.68 -3.99 1.46
C ASP A 126 -16.02 -2.71 0.93
N PRO A 127 -14.69 -2.69 0.74
CA PRO A 127 -13.96 -1.50 0.35
C PRO A 127 -14.25 -1.15 -1.12
N ARG A 128 -14.67 0.09 -1.36
CA ARG A 128 -14.93 0.64 -2.71
C ARG A 128 -14.17 1.95 -2.89
N LEU A 129 -13.66 2.20 -4.10
CA LEU A 129 -13.17 3.53 -4.45
C LEU A 129 -14.38 4.40 -4.79
N ILE A 130 -14.54 5.52 -4.09
CA ILE A 130 -15.65 6.45 -4.31
C ILE A 130 -15.12 7.81 -4.73
N CYS A 131 -15.85 8.47 -5.64
CA CYS A 131 -15.58 9.85 -6.02
C CYS A 131 -16.02 10.78 -4.88
N THR A 132 -15.10 11.57 -4.35
CA THR A 132 -15.40 12.49 -3.23
C THR A 132 -16.32 13.65 -3.63
N HIS A 133 -16.50 13.91 -4.93
CA HIS A 133 -17.38 14.97 -5.44
C HIS A 133 -18.85 14.54 -5.56
N CYS A 134 -19.12 13.37 -6.14
CA CYS A 134 -20.50 12.90 -6.39
C CYS A 134 -20.92 11.69 -5.52
N GLY A 135 -19.98 11.02 -4.86
CA GLY A 135 -20.23 9.82 -4.05
C GLY A 135 -20.37 8.51 -4.84
N GLU A 136 -20.31 8.55 -6.18
CA GLU A 136 -20.39 7.34 -7.01
C GLU A 136 -19.12 6.48 -6.92
N GLU A 137 -19.26 5.16 -7.08
CA GLU A 137 -18.13 4.23 -7.17
C GLU A 137 -17.29 4.53 -8.42
N ILE A 138 -15.97 4.63 -8.24
CA ILE A 138 -14.99 4.75 -9.31
C ILE A 138 -14.63 3.35 -9.80
N THR A 139 -14.77 3.14 -11.11
CA THR A 139 -14.40 1.92 -11.82
C THR A 139 -13.54 2.28 -13.03
N ALA A 140 -12.84 1.30 -13.61
CA ALA A 140 -12.08 1.51 -14.85
C ALA A 140 -12.95 1.96 -16.05
N ARG A 141 -14.28 1.85 -15.97
CA ARG A 141 -15.22 2.16 -17.06
C ARG A 141 -15.86 3.54 -16.96
N ASN A 142 -15.82 4.18 -15.80
CA ASN A 142 -16.45 5.48 -15.58
C ASN A 142 -15.44 6.59 -15.24
N VAL A 143 -14.16 6.36 -15.54
CA VAL A 143 -13.11 7.39 -15.50
C VAL A 143 -12.37 7.44 -16.82
N THR A 144 -11.97 8.65 -17.22
CA THR A 144 -11.12 8.87 -18.40
C THR A 144 -9.79 9.45 -17.92
N PRO A 145 -8.64 8.85 -18.25
CA PRO A 145 -7.35 9.44 -17.91
C PRO A 145 -7.10 10.68 -18.76
N GLU A 146 -6.76 11.79 -18.10
CA GLU A 146 -6.41 13.06 -18.74
C GLU A 146 -4.96 13.48 -18.38
N PRO A 147 -4.25 14.20 -19.27
CA PRO A 147 -2.93 14.75 -18.96
C PRO A 147 -2.95 15.67 -17.74
N GLY A 148 -2.18 15.33 -16.70
CA GLY A 148 -1.95 16.19 -15.54
C GLY A 148 -0.82 17.21 -15.77
N PRO A 149 -0.57 18.14 -14.83
CA PRO A 149 0.46 19.19 -14.96
C PRO A 149 1.90 18.66 -15.17
N GLY A 150 2.19 17.43 -14.75
CA GLY A 150 3.49 16.78 -14.94
C GLY A 150 3.64 16.03 -16.27
N PHE A 151 2.59 15.97 -17.10
CA PHE A 151 2.63 15.25 -18.37
C PHE A 151 3.55 15.98 -19.36
N LYS A 152 4.56 15.25 -19.86
CA LYS A 152 5.46 15.73 -20.91
C LYS A 152 5.19 14.94 -22.18
N ALA A 153 4.61 15.58 -23.19
CA ALA A 153 4.54 14.98 -24.51
C ALA A 153 5.97 14.87 -25.08
N LYS A 154 6.38 13.67 -25.56
CA LYS A 154 7.54 13.60 -26.45
C LYS A 154 7.15 14.30 -27.75
N LEU A 155 7.86 15.37 -28.09
CA LEU A 155 7.77 15.96 -29.42
C LEU A 155 8.11 14.85 -30.42
N ALA A 156 7.19 14.57 -31.34
CA ALA A 156 7.46 13.65 -32.44
C ALA A 156 8.67 14.19 -33.21
N SER A 157 9.81 13.53 -33.08
CA SER A 157 10.98 13.78 -33.92
C SER A 157 10.57 13.51 -35.37
N SER A 158 10.53 14.59 -36.15
CA SER A 158 10.31 14.58 -37.60
C SER A 158 11.46 13.93 -38.34
#